data_AF-A0A932STA3-F1
#
_entry.id   AF-A0A932STA3-F1
#
_cell.length_a   1.000
_cell.length_b   1.000
_cell.length_c   1.000
_cell.angle_alpha   90.00
_cell.angle_beta   90.00
_cell.angle_gamma   90.00
#
_symmetry.space_group_name_H-M   'P 1'
#
loop_
_entity.id
_entity.type
_entity.pdbx_description
1 polymer ?
#
loop_
_entity_poly.entity_id
_entity_poly.type
_entity_poly.pdbx_seq_one_letter_code
_entity_poly.pdbx_strand_id
1 'polypeptide(L)'
;MPRLRSFNSRRQVARASAAGLLLVLWSCCPLHAIRAEENRADGQAPPGMAVVKRARGGAWFVAKDLKEQYDRLLDQARSLQNDLDRKGVSPAEARQRIEGLRSELEKLRKEIDRKKLLISPVKVHTQSETTMFDIGPEKLLVITGDSIVVEGWDKPQVKCVLEKTVLSANNGPVDDHLAGLKVIHRHGPAPNIVGTTATERAADEQKFLASPDGQKLNDRQRASRSRLVAEIADAYSAYRDFQGREIDQIEIHGLTYEEGNRQVTVGVSSQGGDGNLGSEWQRHATLTVYVPRCQAVALRGCLVSLDVSGLHASLLVISDASRDIDYEGQFAIRDLHGSLTVRNAPLDVIEGVEGNVTIVATTELANTGTQHANDRRTSYTPPPRQLVCERIAGDFTAWFGRVDLKLSDIGGRIDVRNEFGDTRLATTEPLPDHAHRILSEAGRIEVALPRNQLGRMPVTALTNCGKVITNARREVFDDTSLTTSSAGDRSRRNWRGFKTTGKRHPMEIMETVRRIDAVLTGEARSSGLDLISRAGSIDVTVED
;
A
#
# COMPACT_ATOMS: atom_id res chain seq x y z
N MET A 1 1.98 -33.86 7.95
CA MET A 1 1.77 -32.82 6.91
C MET A 1 0.31 -32.81 6.49
N PRO A 2 -0.50 -31.82 6.89
CA PRO A 2 -1.82 -31.60 6.31
C PRO A 2 -1.79 -30.49 5.26
N ARG A 3 -2.47 -30.73 4.14
CA ARG A 3 -2.62 -29.83 2.99
C ARG A 3 -3.46 -28.61 3.35
N LEU A 4 -2.90 -27.41 3.18
CA LEU A 4 -3.66 -26.16 3.16
C LEU A 4 -4.41 -26.07 1.83
N ARG A 5 -5.74 -26.20 1.88
CA ARG A 5 -6.65 -25.87 0.77
C ARG A 5 -6.90 -24.37 0.79
N SER A 6 -6.46 -23.66 -0.25
CA SER A 6 -6.87 -22.29 -0.54
C SER A 6 -8.34 -22.28 -0.94
N PHE A 7 -9.21 -21.74 -0.08
CA PHE A 7 -10.59 -21.45 -0.45
C PHE A 7 -10.67 -20.03 -1.01
N ASN A 8 -10.73 -19.91 -2.33
CA ASN A 8 -11.25 -18.74 -3.01
C ASN A 8 -12.77 -18.73 -2.84
N SER A 9 -13.30 -17.95 -1.90
CA SER A 9 -14.73 -17.66 -1.85
C SER A 9 -15.00 -16.27 -2.42
N ARG A 10 -15.17 -16.20 -3.75
CA ARG A 10 -16.08 -15.21 -4.34
C ARG A 10 -17.48 -15.59 -3.85
N ARG A 11 -18.10 -14.78 -2.99
CA ARG A 11 -19.53 -14.86 -2.73
C ARG A 11 -20.17 -13.50 -2.94
N GLN A 12 -21.00 -13.47 -3.97
CA GLN A 12 -22.03 -12.48 -4.22
C GLN A 12 -22.87 -12.30 -2.95
N VAL A 13 -23.06 -11.05 -2.54
CA VAL A 13 -24.05 -10.67 -1.54
C VAL A 13 -25.41 -10.77 -2.20
N ALA A 14 -26.06 -11.92 -2.07
CA ALA A 14 -27.48 -12.07 -2.37
C ALA A 14 -28.28 -11.45 -1.22
N ARG A 15 -28.94 -10.31 -1.49
CA ARG A 15 -30.00 -9.76 -0.65
C ARG A 15 -31.20 -10.73 -0.68
N ALA A 16 -31.57 -11.28 0.47
CA ALA A 16 -32.84 -11.96 0.65
C ALA A 16 -33.79 -11.03 1.41
N SER A 17 -34.70 -10.39 0.68
CA SER A 17 -35.92 -9.78 1.22
C SER A 17 -37.03 -10.83 1.14
N ALA A 18 -37.66 -11.12 2.27
CA ALA A 18 -38.75 -12.07 2.35
C ALA A 18 -40.07 -11.46 1.82
N ALA A 19 -40.58 -12.11 0.77
CA ALA A 19 -41.97 -12.45 0.51
C ALA A 19 -43.08 -11.39 0.69
N GLY A 20 -43.44 -10.76 -0.44
CA GLY A 20 -44.81 -10.35 -0.75
C GLY A 20 -45.22 -11.00 -2.06
N LEU A 21 -46.17 -11.93 -1.98
CA LEU A 21 -46.71 -12.75 -3.08
C LEU A 21 -47.44 -11.86 -4.11
N LEU A 22 -46.99 -11.85 -5.36
CA LEU A 22 -47.84 -11.46 -6.50
C LEU A 22 -47.34 -12.13 -7.79
N LEU A 23 -48.20 -13.02 -8.31
CA LEU A 23 -48.07 -13.70 -9.59
C LEU A 23 -47.78 -12.70 -10.72
N VAL A 24 -46.63 -12.85 -11.38
CA VAL A 24 -46.37 -12.25 -12.69
C VAL A 24 -45.97 -13.38 -13.64
N LEU A 25 -46.80 -13.51 -14.68
CA LEU A 25 -46.66 -14.41 -15.80
C LEU A 25 -45.25 -14.37 -16.41
N TRP A 26 -44.66 -15.55 -16.53
CA TRP A 26 -43.47 -15.83 -17.33
C TRP A 26 -43.76 -15.56 -18.82
N SER A 27 -43.49 -14.32 -19.24
CA SER A 27 -43.25 -14.03 -20.65
C SER A 27 -41.78 -14.30 -20.94
N CYS A 28 -41.51 -15.34 -21.71
CA CYS A 28 -40.22 -15.63 -22.32
C CYS A 28 -39.88 -14.51 -23.32
N CYS A 29 -39.26 -13.43 -22.85
CA CYS A 29 -38.57 -12.49 -23.73
C CYS A 29 -37.20 -13.08 -24.08
N PRO A 30 -36.83 -13.17 -25.37
CA PRO A 30 -35.48 -13.54 -25.75
C PRO A 30 -34.52 -12.49 -25.19
N LEU A 31 -33.61 -12.93 -24.32
CA LEU A 31 -32.39 -12.20 -23.98
C LEU A 31 -31.65 -11.92 -25.30
N HIS A 32 -31.99 -10.81 -25.94
CA HIS A 32 -31.09 -10.16 -26.86
C HIS A 32 -29.89 -9.78 -26.01
N ALA A 33 -28.83 -10.58 -26.11
CA ALA A 33 -27.50 -10.12 -25.79
C ALA A 33 -27.26 -8.93 -26.72
N ILE A 34 -27.66 -7.74 -26.28
CA ILE A 34 -27.25 -6.48 -26.87
C ILE A 34 -25.74 -6.54 -26.76
N ARG A 35 -25.10 -6.86 -27.88
CA ARG A 35 -23.67 -6.79 -28.07
C ARG A 35 -23.38 -5.30 -27.91
N ALA A 36 -23.07 -4.89 -26.69
CA ALA A 36 -22.69 -3.52 -26.40
C ALA A 36 -21.56 -3.20 -27.38
N GLU A 37 -21.82 -2.24 -28.27
CA GLU A 37 -20.87 -1.80 -29.27
C GLU A 37 -19.58 -1.45 -28.53
N GLU A 38 -18.52 -2.20 -28.79
CA GLU A 38 -17.25 -2.02 -28.10
C GLU A 38 -16.67 -0.69 -28.60
N ASN A 39 -16.64 0.32 -27.72
CA ASN A 39 -16.04 1.62 -28.02
C ASN A 39 -14.54 1.43 -28.21
N ARG A 40 -14.11 1.26 -29.46
CA ARG A 40 -12.72 1.03 -29.83
C ARG A 40 -12.18 2.23 -30.61
N ALA A 41 -10.99 2.69 -30.24
CA ALA A 41 -10.24 3.71 -30.95
C ALA A 41 -8.85 3.17 -31.28
N ASP A 42 -8.50 3.17 -32.56
CA ASP A 42 -7.18 2.76 -33.05
C ASP A 42 -6.41 3.97 -33.60
N GLY A 43 -5.13 4.06 -33.25
CA GLY A 43 -4.20 5.08 -33.70
C GLY A 43 -2.97 4.49 -34.37
N GLN A 44 -2.31 5.29 -35.20
CA GLN A 44 -1.07 4.91 -35.86
C GLN A 44 0.06 5.84 -35.41
N ALA A 45 1.05 5.29 -34.73
CA ALA A 45 2.30 5.98 -34.46
C ALA A 45 3.20 5.98 -35.70
N PRO A 46 4.11 6.97 -35.85
CA PRO A 46 5.11 6.96 -36.92
C PRO A 46 5.89 5.64 -36.97
N PRO A 47 6.35 5.18 -38.16
CA PRO A 47 7.14 3.96 -38.28
C PRO A 47 8.41 3.98 -37.42
N GLY A 48 8.80 2.81 -36.91
CA GLY A 48 10.02 2.64 -36.11
C GLY A 48 9.98 3.26 -34.71
N MET A 49 8.79 3.49 -34.16
CA MET A 49 8.62 4.01 -32.80
C MET A 49 8.27 2.91 -31.80
N ALA A 50 8.80 3.03 -30.59
CA ALA A 50 8.60 2.12 -29.48
C ALA A 50 7.85 2.82 -28.34
N VAL A 51 7.07 2.06 -27.57
CA VAL A 51 6.24 2.60 -26.48
C VAL A 51 7.11 2.87 -25.26
N VAL A 52 7.12 4.12 -24.77
CA VAL A 52 7.86 4.49 -23.55
C VAL A 52 6.98 4.34 -22.32
N LYS A 53 5.77 4.91 -22.37
CA LYS A 53 4.85 4.97 -21.24
C LYS A 53 3.41 5.05 -21.73
N ARG A 54 2.48 4.38 -21.06
CA ARG A 54 1.04 4.60 -21.27
C ARG A 54 0.63 5.97 -20.76
N ALA A 55 -0.35 6.58 -21.41
CA ALA A 55 -0.97 7.82 -20.99
C ALA A 55 -2.48 7.66 -21.12
N ARG A 56 -3.27 8.42 -20.37
CA ARG A 56 -4.74 8.36 -20.48
C ARG A 56 -5.14 8.57 -21.94
N GLY A 57 -5.85 7.61 -22.51
CA GLY A 57 -6.31 7.64 -23.90
C GLY A 57 -5.25 7.32 -24.96
N GLY A 58 -4.03 6.91 -24.61
CA GLY A 58 -2.98 6.68 -25.59
C GLY A 58 -1.65 6.18 -25.03
N ALA A 59 -0.56 6.51 -25.71
CA ALA A 59 0.78 6.23 -25.21
C ALA A 59 1.81 7.22 -25.74
N TRP A 60 2.86 7.42 -24.95
CA TRP A 60 4.06 8.13 -25.36
C TRP A 60 4.97 7.19 -26.14
N PHE A 61 5.31 7.59 -27.36
CA PHE A 61 6.19 6.88 -28.28
C PHE A 61 7.51 7.63 -28.45
N VAL A 62 8.60 6.90 -28.68
CA VAL A 62 9.89 7.45 -29.06
C VAL A 62 10.55 6.58 -30.11
N ALA A 63 11.59 7.06 -30.79
CA ALA A 63 12.35 6.24 -31.73
C ALA A 63 12.88 4.96 -31.04
N LYS A 64 12.72 3.82 -31.71
CA LYS A 64 12.98 2.50 -31.14
C LYS A 64 14.42 2.33 -30.65
N ASP A 65 15.38 2.83 -31.41
CA ASP A 65 16.81 2.84 -31.07
C ASP A 65 17.09 3.52 -29.72
N LEU A 66 16.41 4.64 -29.45
CA LEU A 66 16.56 5.39 -28.20
C LEU A 66 16.01 4.62 -27.01
N LYS A 67 14.85 3.96 -27.18
CA LYS A 67 14.28 3.09 -26.14
C LYS A 67 15.15 1.86 -25.89
N GLU A 68 15.63 1.19 -26.93
CA GLU A 68 16.53 0.05 -26.78
C GLU A 68 17.83 0.43 -26.06
N GLN A 69 18.38 1.62 -26.32
CA GLN A 69 19.54 2.12 -25.59
C GLN A 69 19.21 2.33 -24.10
N TYR A 70 18.03 2.86 -23.78
CA TYR A 70 17.58 3.07 -22.41
C TYR A 70 17.42 1.75 -21.66
N ASP A 71 16.72 0.80 -22.26
CA ASP A 71 16.48 -0.51 -21.66
C ASP A 71 17.80 -1.26 -21.44
N ARG A 72 18.75 -1.21 -22.40
CA ARG A 72 20.10 -1.78 -22.23
C ARG A 72 20.87 -1.18 -21.05
N LEU A 73 20.88 0.15 -20.92
CA LEU A 73 21.57 0.82 -19.81
C LEU A 73 20.91 0.50 -18.46
N LEU A 74 19.58 0.41 -18.43
CA LEU A 74 18.84 0.05 -17.23
C LEU A 74 19.16 -1.39 -16.78
N ASP A 75 19.24 -2.33 -17.72
CA ASP A 75 19.61 -3.72 -17.44
C ASP A 75 21.06 -3.84 -16.98
N GLN A 76 21.98 -3.05 -17.55
CA GLN A 76 23.37 -2.97 -17.07
C GLN A 76 23.44 -2.44 -15.63
N ALA A 77 22.68 -1.39 -15.31
CA ALA A 77 22.64 -0.83 -13.96
C ALA A 77 22.08 -1.85 -12.95
N ARG A 78 21.03 -2.59 -13.32
CA ARG A 78 20.46 -3.66 -12.50
C ARG A 78 21.44 -4.82 -12.29
N SER A 79 22.11 -5.27 -13.35
CA SER A 79 23.12 -6.34 -13.26
C SER A 79 24.25 -5.94 -12.31
N LEU A 80 24.77 -4.71 -12.47
CA LEU A 80 25.86 -4.21 -11.64
C LEU A 80 25.46 -4.04 -10.16
N GLN A 81 24.22 -3.62 -9.90
CA GLN A 81 23.68 -3.58 -8.54
C GLN A 81 23.62 -4.99 -7.92
N ASN A 82 23.13 -5.98 -8.67
CA ASN A 82 23.10 -7.37 -8.21
C ASN A 82 24.51 -7.94 -7.94
N ASP A 83 25.49 -7.58 -8.77
CA ASP A 83 26.89 -8.01 -8.61
C ASP A 83 27.53 -7.39 -7.36
N LEU A 84 27.18 -6.14 -7.03
CA LEU A 84 27.58 -5.46 -5.80
C LEU A 84 27.03 -6.20 -4.58
N ASP A 85 25.76 -6.59 -4.62
CA ASP A 85 25.11 -7.33 -3.52
C ASP A 85 25.71 -8.73 -3.31
N ARG A 86 26.21 -9.33 -4.40
CA ARG A 86 26.92 -10.64 -4.41
C ARG A 86 28.42 -10.54 -4.08
N LYS A 87 28.95 -9.33 -3.83
CA LYS A 87 30.38 -9.07 -3.59
C LYS A 87 31.31 -9.51 -4.73
N GLY A 88 30.81 -9.56 -5.97
CA GLY A 88 31.60 -9.97 -7.15
C GLY A 88 32.55 -8.88 -7.67
N VAL A 89 32.32 -7.63 -7.28
CA VAL A 89 33.06 -6.43 -7.74
C VAL A 89 33.46 -5.58 -6.54
N SER A 90 34.60 -4.89 -6.64
CA SER A 90 35.02 -3.91 -5.62
C SER A 90 33.93 -2.85 -5.42
N PRO A 91 33.48 -2.56 -4.18
CA PRO A 91 32.42 -1.59 -3.92
C PRO A 91 32.72 -0.20 -4.50
N ALA A 92 33.99 0.23 -4.51
CA ALA A 92 34.38 1.53 -5.06
C ALA A 92 34.22 1.59 -6.59
N GLU A 93 34.67 0.54 -7.29
CA GLU A 93 34.56 0.43 -8.74
C GLU A 93 33.09 0.30 -9.18
N ALA A 94 32.32 -0.53 -8.48
CA ALA A 94 30.90 -0.70 -8.76
C ALA A 94 30.14 0.61 -8.55
N ARG A 95 30.43 1.36 -7.47
CA ARG A 95 29.84 2.70 -7.25
C ARG A 95 30.17 3.68 -8.37
N GLN A 96 31.44 3.76 -8.78
CA GLN A 96 31.85 4.65 -9.87
C GLN A 96 31.12 4.31 -11.18
N ARG A 97 31.00 3.02 -11.51
CA ARG A 97 30.33 2.58 -12.73
C ARG A 97 28.80 2.75 -12.67
N ILE A 98 28.18 2.53 -11.50
CA ILE A 98 26.76 2.85 -11.27
C ILE A 98 26.53 4.35 -11.48
N GLU A 99 27.40 5.21 -10.95
CA GLU A 99 27.26 6.66 -11.12
C GLU A 99 27.39 7.10 -12.58
N GLY A 100 28.33 6.49 -13.33
CA GLY A 100 28.44 6.68 -14.79
C GLY A 100 27.16 6.28 -15.53
N LEU A 101 26.63 5.08 -15.26
CA LEU A 101 25.38 4.59 -15.85
C LEU A 101 24.18 5.48 -15.49
N ARG A 102 24.11 5.99 -14.25
CA ARG A 102 23.07 6.94 -13.82
C ARG A 102 23.12 8.23 -14.61
N SER A 103 24.32 8.79 -14.79
CA SER A 103 24.50 10.01 -15.60
C SER A 103 24.06 9.80 -17.06
N GLU A 104 24.41 8.66 -17.66
CA GLU A 104 23.98 8.32 -19.03
C GLU A 104 22.46 8.09 -19.13
N LEU A 105 21.88 7.33 -18.20
CA LEU A 105 20.43 7.13 -18.11
C LEU A 105 19.69 8.46 -17.96
N GLU A 106 20.20 9.38 -17.16
CA GLU A 106 19.59 10.70 -16.96
C GLU A 106 19.65 11.56 -18.23
N LYS A 107 20.78 11.55 -18.95
CA LYS A 107 20.87 12.20 -20.28
C LYS A 107 19.86 11.62 -21.25
N LEU A 108 19.74 10.29 -21.29
CA LEU A 108 18.85 9.60 -22.20
C LEU A 108 17.38 9.82 -21.85
N ARG A 109 17.03 9.89 -20.55
CA ARG A 109 15.69 10.27 -20.09
C ARG A 109 15.31 11.66 -20.56
N LYS A 110 16.18 12.65 -20.39
CA LYS A 110 15.97 14.01 -20.90
C LYS A 110 15.79 14.04 -22.41
N GLU A 111 16.55 13.21 -23.14
CA GLU A 111 16.41 13.10 -24.58
C GLU A 111 15.08 12.45 -25.00
N ILE A 112 14.68 11.35 -24.35
CA ILE A 112 13.39 10.69 -24.53
C ILE A 112 12.26 11.67 -24.23
N ASP A 113 12.32 12.40 -23.12
CA ASP A 113 11.29 13.37 -22.74
C ASP A 113 11.15 14.51 -23.74
N ARG A 114 12.25 14.94 -24.36
CA ARG A 114 12.24 15.94 -25.43
C ARG A 114 11.67 15.41 -26.74
N LYS A 115 11.92 14.14 -27.07
CA LYS A 115 11.59 13.55 -28.38
C LYS A 115 10.31 12.72 -28.38
N LYS A 116 9.73 12.42 -27.23
CA LYS A 116 8.53 11.58 -27.14
C LYS A 116 7.33 12.27 -27.79
N LEU A 117 6.51 11.48 -28.46
CA LEU A 117 5.26 11.91 -29.08
C LEU A 117 4.10 11.19 -28.40
N LEU A 118 3.09 11.94 -27.97
CA LEU A 118 1.85 11.35 -27.50
C LEU A 118 0.99 10.99 -28.70
N ILE A 119 0.67 9.71 -28.85
CA ILE A 119 -0.31 9.23 -29.82
C ILE A 119 -1.55 8.82 -29.04
N SER A 120 -2.64 9.59 -29.22
CA SER A 120 -3.91 9.41 -28.53
C SER A 120 -5.03 9.26 -29.56
N PRO A 121 -5.53 8.04 -29.82
CA PRO A 121 -6.65 7.84 -30.74
C PRO A 121 -7.99 8.29 -30.15
N VAL A 122 -8.06 8.57 -28.84
CA VAL A 122 -9.24 9.17 -28.21
C VAL A 122 -9.04 10.66 -27.96
N LYS A 123 -10.14 11.40 -27.96
CA LYS A 123 -10.18 12.78 -27.48
C LYS A 123 -10.41 12.78 -25.96
N VAL A 124 -9.60 13.55 -25.24
CA VAL A 124 -9.71 13.73 -23.80
C VAL A 124 -10.47 15.03 -23.53
N HIS A 125 -11.58 14.92 -22.80
CA HIS A 125 -12.39 16.05 -22.37
C HIS A 125 -12.25 16.23 -20.86
N THR A 126 -12.03 17.46 -20.41
CA THR A 126 -11.89 17.78 -18.99
C THR A 126 -12.88 18.86 -18.55
N GLN A 127 -13.39 18.74 -17.34
CA GLN A 127 -14.23 19.75 -16.69
C GLN A 127 -13.94 19.75 -15.20
N SER A 128 -13.98 20.91 -14.55
CA SER A 128 -13.88 21.01 -13.10
C SER A 128 -15.20 21.49 -12.50
N GLU A 129 -15.57 20.93 -11.35
CA GLU A 129 -16.71 21.35 -10.54
C GLU A 129 -16.25 21.61 -9.11
N THR A 130 -16.77 22.65 -8.46
CA THR A 130 -16.46 22.97 -7.06
C THR A 130 -17.73 22.93 -6.22
N THR A 131 -17.67 22.24 -5.09
CA THR A 131 -18.73 22.20 -4.09
C THR A 131 -18.16 22.56 -2.72
N MET A 132 -18.91 23.28 -1.90
CA MET A 132 -18.52 23.63 -0.54
C MET A 132 -19.65 23.30 0.43
N PHE A 133 -19.31 22.89 1.64
CA PHE A 133 -20.26 22.62 2.72
C PHE A 133 -19.61 22.82 4.10
N ASP A 134 -20.44 23.08 5.10
CA ASP A 134 -20.00 23.16 6.49
C ASP A 134 -19.83 21.74 7.06
N ILE A 135 -18.71 21.48 7.74
CA ILE A 135 -18.51 20.20 8.43
C ILE A 135 -19.43 20.13 9.65
N GLY A 136 -20.01 18.95 9.89
CA GLY A 136 -20.89 18.69 11.02
C GLY A 136 -20.21 18.86 12.38
N PRO A 137 -21.00 18.86 13.47
CA PRO A 137 -20.52 19.19 14.82
C PRO A 137 -19.46 18.22 15.34
N GLU A 138 -19.53 16.96 14.95
CA GLU A 138 -18.57 15.91 15.31
C GLU A 138 -17.21 16.09 14.63
N LYS A 139 -17.12 16.92 13.57
CA LYS A 139 -15.90 17.20 12.79
C LYS A 139 -15.20 15.93 12.31
N LEU A 140 -15.98 14.98 11.79
CA LEU A 140 -15.52 13.73 11.24
C LEU A 140 -15.84 13.68 9.74
N LEU A 141 -14.81 13.40 8.94
CA LEU A 141 -14.95 13.36 7.48
C LEU A 141 -14.52 12.00 6.92
N VAL A 142 -15.31 11.46 6.00
CA VAL A 142 -14.97 10.25 5.23
C VAL A 142 -15.01 10.58 3.75
N ILE A 143 -13.91 10.34 3.04
CA ILE A 143 -13.76 10.61 1.61
C ILE A 143 -13.55 9.28 0.90
N THR A 144 -14.38 8.97 -0.10
CA THR A 144 -14.32 7.73 -0.88
C THR A 144 -14.00 8.05 -2.35
N GLY A 145 -12.86 7.54 -2.84
CA GLY A 145 -12.38 7.73 -4.21
C GLY A 145 -11.02 7.07 -4.46
N ASP A 146 -10.64 6.91 -5.72
CA ASP A 146 -9.39 6.22 -6.08
C ASP A 146 -8.20 7.16 -6.33
N SER A 147 -8.47 8.38 -6.82
CA SER A 147 -7.48 9.44 -7.03
C SER A 147 -7.86 10.65 -6.18
N ILE A 148 -7.20 10.79 -5.02
CA ILE A 148 -7.55 11.79 -4.00
C ILE A 148 -6.34 12.69 -3.71
N VAL A 149 -6.61 13.99 -3.63
CA VAL A 149 -5.71 14.98 -3.05
C VAL A 149 -6.40 15.58 -1.82
N VAL A 150 -5.73 15.66 -0.69
CA VAL A 150 -6.23 16.30 0.54
C VAL A 150 -5.26 17.38 0.98
N GLU A 151 -5.78 18.58 1.15
CA GLU A 151 -4.99 19.73 1.60
C GLU A 151 -5.63 20.32 2.87
N GLY A 152 -4.81 20.62 3.87
CA GLY A 152 -5.27 21.41 5.02
C GLY A 152 -5.73 22.80 4.60
N TRP A 153 -6.80 23.28 5.23
CA TRP A 153 -7.34 24.61 4.96
C TRP A 153 -7.72 25.38 6.23
N ASP A 154 -7.39 26.67 6.25
CA ASP A 154 -7.79 27.65 7.27
C ASP A 154 -9.26 28.09 7.23
N LYS A 155 -10.00 27.86 6.14
CA LYS A 155 -11.43 28.20 6.10
C LYS A 155 -12.26 27.18 6.88
N PRO A 156 -13.42 27.57 7.45
CA PRO A 156 -14.24 26.66 8.25
C PRO A 156 -14.98 25.60 7.42
N GLN A 157 -15.11 25.80 6.11
CA GLN A 157 -15.83 24.94 5.19
C GLN A 157 -14.92 23.93 4.52
N VAL A 158 -15.46 22.74 4.25
CA VAL A 158 -14.85 21.79 3.33
C VAL A 158 -15.10 22.27 1.91
N LYS A 159 -14.11 22.19 1.03
CA LYS A 159 -14.30 22.34 -0.43
C LYS A 159 -13.83 21.11 -1.14
N CYS A 160 -14.66 20.68 -2.07
CA CYS A 160 -14.34 19.65 -3.03
C CYS A 160 -14.14 20.31 -4.39
N VAL A 161 -13.02 20.02 -5.04
CA VAL A 161 -12.80 20.28 -6.46
C VAL A 161 -12.74 18.93 -7.16
N LEU A 162 -13.73 18.67 -8.01
CA LEU A 162 -13.84 17.45 -8.80
C LEU A 162 -13.36 17.74 -10.22
N GLU A 163 -12.20 17.21 -10.56
CA GLU A 163 -11.70 17.21 -11.94
C GLU A 163 -12.20 15.98 -12.68
N LYS A 164 -13.09 16.20 -13.63
CA LYS A 164 -13.76 15.19 -14.44
C LYS A 164 -12.98 15.00 -15.72
N THR A 165 -12.71 13.76 -16.11
CA THR A 165 -12.09 13.42 -17.38
C THR A 165 -12.94 12.38 -18.12
N VAL A 166 -13.22 12.61 -19.40
CA VAL A 166 -13.94 11.67 -20.27
C VAL A 166 -13.13 11.39 -21.53
N LEU A 167 -12.96 10.11 -21.85
CA LEU A 167 -12.35 9.61 -23.07
C LEU A 167 -13.44 9.41 -24.15
N SER A 168 -13.23 9.94 -25.35
CA SER A 168 -14.16 9.80 -26.48
C SER A 168 -13.45 9.25 -27.72
N ALA A 169 -13.86 8.07 -28.18
CA ALA A 169 -13.29 7.39 -29.34
C ALA A 169 -13.71 8.02 -30.69
N ASN A 170 -14.92 8.60 -30.78
CA ASN A 170 -15.57 8.96 -32.05
C ASN A 170 -16.11 10.39 -32.10
N ASN A 171 -15.59 11.31 -31.27
CA ASN A 171 -16.15 12.66 -31.09
C ASN A 171 -17.64 12.67 -30.71
N GLY A 172 -18.13 11.59 -30.08
CA GLY A 172 -19.50 11.52 -29.58
C GLY A 172 -19.77 12.57 -28.49
N PRO A 173 -21.04 12.88 -28.21
CA PRO A 173 -21.41 13.84 -27.16
C PRO A 173 -20.87 13.36 -25.80
N VAL A 174 -20.17 14.24 -25.10
CA VAL A 174 -19.55 13.93 -23.79
C VAL A 174 -20.27 14.57 -22.61
N ASP A 175 -21.20 15.48 -22.86
CA ASP A 175 -21.84 16.29 -21.82
C ASP A 175 -22.58 15.42 -20.79
N ASP A 176 -23.29 14.38 -21.24
CA ASP A 176 -23.95 13.42 -20.34
C ASP A 176 -22.95 12.60 -19.51
N HIS A 177 -21.78 12.29 -20.07
CA HIS A 177 -20.73 11.59 -19.33
C HIS A 177 -20.08 12.49 -18.28
N LEU A 178 -19.87 13.77 -18.59
CA LEU A 178 -19.36 14.77 -17.66
C LEU A 178 -20.40 15.09 -16.56
N ALA A 179 -21.68 15.22 -16.91
CA ALA A 179 -22.76 15.45 -15.95
C ALA A 179 -22.99 14.24 -15.02
N GLY A 180 -22.73 13.02 -15.51
CA GLY A 180 -22.81 11.80 -14.71
C GLY A 180 -21.77 11.70 -13.59
N LEU A 181 -20.62 12.38 -13.76
CA LEU A 181 -19.58 12.51 -12.74
C LEU A 181 -19.95 13.62 -11.76
N LYS A 182 -20.14 13.29 -10.48
CA LYS A 182 -20.50 14.28 -9.46
C LYS A 182 -20.01 13.87 -8.07
N VAL A 183 -19.81 14.88 -7.22
CA VAL A 183 -19.57 14.67 -5.79
C VAL A 183 -20.91 14.51 -5.09
N ILE A 184 -21.04 13.45 -4.29
CA ILE A 184 -22.18 13.26 -3.38
C ILE A 184 -21.69 13.52 -1.97
N HIS A 185 -22.31 14.49 -1.30
CA HIS A 185 -22.15 14.75 0.13
C HIS A 185 -23.37 14.24 0.90
N ARG A 186 -23.13 13.55 2.03
CA ARG A 186 -24.16 13.12 2.98
C ARG A 186 -23.67 13.36 4.40
N HIS A 187 -24.55 13.85 5.26
CA HIS A 187 -24.28 14.01 6.69
C HIS A 187 -25.18 13.08 7.51
N GLY A 188 -24.61 12.41 8.52
CA GLY A 188 -25.34 11.58 9.48
C GLY A 188 -24.64 10.26 9.81
N PRO A 189 -25.32 9.35 10.55
CA PRO A 189 -24.77 8.05 10.90
C PRO A 189 -24.51 7.18 9.66
N ALA A 190 -23.39 6.44 9.67
CA ALA A 190 -22.91 5.69 8.50
C ALA A 190 -22.47 4.24 8.82
N PRO A 191 -23.30 3.42 9.49
CA PRO A 191 -22.88 2.10 9.97
C PRO A 191 -22.43 1.14 8.85
N ASN A 192 -22.88 1.36 7.61
CA ASN A 192 -22.45 0.61 6.43
C ASN A 192 -21.04 0.98 5.92
N ILE A 193 -20.45 2.08 6.40
CA ILE A 193 -19.13 2.59 6.01
C ILE A 193 -18.14 2.42 7.14
N VAL A 194 -18.52 2.80 8.36
CA VAL A 194 -17.62 2.82 9.53
C VAL A 194 -17.88 1.68 10.52
N GLY A 195 -18.90 0.86 10.27
CA GLY A 195 -19.35 -0.18 11.18
C GLY A 195 -20.22 0.36 12.31
N THR A 196 -20.69 -0.54 13.17
CA THR A 196 -21.47 -0.23 14.38
C THR A 196 -20.60 -0.37 15.62
N THR A 197 -20.99 0.30 16.71
CA THR A 197 -20.33 0.22 18.01
C THR A 197 -20.44 -1.19 18.62
N ALA A 198 -19.58 -1.51 19.59
CA ALA A 198 -19.65 -2.80 20.29
C ALA A 198 -21.01 -3.03 20.97
N THR A 199 -21.61 -1.97 21.53
CA THR A 199 -22.93 -2.02 22.19
C THR A 199 -24.05 -2.28 21.19
N GLU A 200 -24.08 -1.57 20.05
CA GLU A 200 -25.07 -1.80 18.99
C GLU A 200 -24.96 -3.21 18.43
N ARG A 201 -23.74 -3.70 18.17
CA ARG A 201 -23.51 -5.08 17.70
C ARG A 201 -24.02 -6.11 18.70
N ALA A 202 -23.76 -5.92 20.00
CA ALA A 202 -24.24 -6.83 21.04
C ALA A 202 -25.77 -6.85 21.10
N ALA A 203 -26.43 -5.69 20.99
CA ALA A 203 -27.88 -5.58 20.96
C ALA A 203 -28.49 -6.25 19.71
N ASP A 204 -27.90 -6.02 18.53
CA ASP A 204 -28.32 -6.66 17.28
C ASP A 204 -28.16 -8.17 17.32
N GLU A 205 -27.06 -8.66 17.89
CA GLU A 205 -26.83 -10.10 18.05
C GLU A 205 -27.82 -10.71 19.04
N GLN A 206 -28.10 -10.05 20.17
CA GLN A 206 -29.11 -10.52 21.12
C GLN A 206 -30.50 -10.56 20.48
N LYS A 207 -30.86 -9.54 19.70
CA LYS A 207 -32.13 -9.49 18.95
C LYS A 207 -32.22 -10.61 17.92
N PHE A 208 -31.14 -10.87 17.19
CA PHE A 208 -31.08 -11.99 16.24
C PHE A 208 -31.22 -13.33 16.96
N LEU A 209 -30.51 -13.57 18.05
CA LEU A 209 -30.58 -14.82 18.82
C LEU A 209 -31.97 -15.04 19.43
N ALA A 210 -32.69 -13.97 19.77
CA ALA A 210 -34.07 -14.05 20.23
C ALA A 210 -35.08 -14.31 19.09
N SER A 211 -34.72 -14.05 17.82
CA SER A 211 -35.61 -14.25 16.67
C SER A 211 -35.86 -15.74 16.35
N PRO A 212 -36.94 -16.07 15.62
CA PRO A 212 -37.22 -17.45 15.22
C PRO A 212 -36.07 -18.13 14.48
N ASP A 213 -35.29 -17.38 13.68
CA ASP A 213 -34.16 -17.94 12.95
C ASP A 213 -32.93 -18.13 13.83
N GLY A 214 -32.70 -17.24 14.79
CA GLY A 214 -31.66 -17.42 15.81
C GLY A 214 -31.91 -18.62 16.71
N GLN A 215 -33.17 -18.83 17.10
CA GLN A 215 -33.58 -19.97 17.92
C GLN A 215 -33.39 -21.33 17.20
N LYS A 216 -33.48 -21.37 15.87
CA LYS A 216 -33.23 -22.58 15.06
C LYS A 216 -31.75 -22.95 14.94
N LEU A 217 -30.82 -22.06 15.30
CA LEU A 217 -29.39 -22.35 15.19
C LEU A 217 -28.93 -23.33 16.25
N ASN A 218 -28.26 -24.40 15.82
CA ASN A 218 -27.52 -25.29 16.72
C ASN A 218 -26.20 -24.66 17.21
N ASP A 219 -25.55 -25.26 18.19
CA ASP A 219 -24.35 -24.71 18.84
C ASP A 219 -23.20 -24.44 17.86
N ARG A 220 -22.99 -25.34 16.89
CA ARG A 220 -21.95 -25.17 15.86
C ARG A 220 -22.24 -23.96 14.97
N GLN A 221 -23.51 -23.77 14.60
CA GLN A 221 -23.93 -22.60 13.81
C GLN A 221 -23.81 -21.31 14.62
N ARG A 222 -24.17 -21.32 15.91
CA ARG A 222 -23.97 -20.18 16.82
C ARG A 222 -22.51 -19.80 16.95
N ALA A 223 -21.62 -20.77 17.16
CA ALA A 223 -20.18 -20.54 17.21
C ALA A 223 -19.62 -20.02 15.86
N SER A 224 -20.10 -20.54 14.74
CA SER A 224 -19.72 -20.03 13.42
C SER A 224 -20.18 -18.60 13.20
N ARG A 225 -21.40 -18.26 13.63
CA ARG A 225 -21.95 -16.90 13.55
C ARG A 225 -21.19 -15.94 14.45
N SER A 226 -20.91 -16.32 15.70
CA SER A 226 -20.13 -15.49 16.63
C SER A 226 -18.76 -15.15 16.05
N ARG A 227 -18.08 -16.12 15.40
CA ARG A 227 -16.84 -15.85 14.66
C ARG A 227 -17.04 -14.89 13.50
N LEU A 228 -18.08 -15.08 12.68
CA LEU A 228 -18.40 -14.15 11.59
C LEU A 228 -18.68 -12.72 12.09
N VAL A 229 -19.41 -12.57 13.19
CA VAL A 229 -19.67 -11.26 13.81
C VAL A 229 -18.38 -10.61 14.29
N ALA A 230 -17.48 -11.39 14.90
CA ALA A 230 -16.16 -10.91 15.30
C ALA A 230 -15.30 -10.51 14.08
N GLU A 231 -15.27 -11.34 13.03
CA GLU A 231 -14.56 -11.03 11.78
C GLU A 231 -15.07 -9.74 11.12
N ILE A 232 -16.39 -9.52 11.10
CA ILE A 232 -17.00 -8.27 10.62
C ILE A 232 -16.60 -7.09 11.51
N ALA A 233 -16.66 -7.25 12.84
CA ALA A 233 -16.26 -6.21 13.78
C ALA A 233 -14.77 -5.82 13.61
N ASP A 234 -13.90 -6.81 13.43
CA ASP A 234 -12.48 -6.62 13.20
C ASP A 234 -12.21 -5.93 11.86
N ALA A 235 -13.01 -6.22 10.82
CA ALA A 235 -12.95 -5.51 9.54
C ALA A 235 -13.17 -3.99 9.71
N TYR A 236 -14.04 -3.56 10.62
CA TYR A 236 -14.29 -2.13 10.91
C TYR A 236 -13.48 -1.57 12.08
N SER A 237 -12.58 -2.34 12.69
CA SER A 237 -11.86 -1.91 13.91
C SER A 237 -11.05 -0.62 13.74
N ALA A 238 -10.54 -0.36 12.53
CA ALA A 238 -9.81 0.87 12.19
C ALA A 238 -10.69 2.14 12.26
N TYR A 239 -12.02 2.00 12.13
CA TYR A 239 -12.98 3.10 12.18
C TYR A 239 -13.54 3.38 13.57
N ARG A 240 -12.91 2.86 14.64
CA ARG A 240 -13.45 2.96 16.00
C ARG A 240 -13.87 4.38 16.38
N ASP A 241 -13.10 5.40 16.00
CA ASP A 241 -13.34 6.80 16.35
C ASP A 241 -14.54 7.43 15.60
N PHE A 242 -15.04 6.73 14.57
CA PHE A 242 -16.20 7.12 13.76
C PHE A 242 -17.48 6.34 14.11
N GLN A 243 -17.37 5.20 14.78
CA GLN A 243 -18.51 4.32 15.05
C GLN A 243 -19.54 4.97 15.99
N GLY A 244 -20.81 4.93 15.58
CA GLY A 244 -21.92 5.49 16.36
C GLY A 244 -22.01 7.02 16.35
N ARG A 245 -21.22 7.71 15.51
CA ARG A 245 -21.20 9.17 15.39
C ARG A 245 -21.76 9.62 14.04
N GLU A 246 -22.20 10.87 13.99
CA GLU A 246 -22.55 11.53 12.72
C GLU A 246 -21.28 11.93 11.98
N ILE A 247 -21.23 11.64 10.69
CA ILE A 247 -20.07 11.91 9.85
C ILE A 247 -20.47 12.62 8.57
N ASP A 248 -19.57 13.43 8.03
CA ASP A 248 -19.67 13.90 6.66
C ASP A 248 -19.04 12.90 5.71
N GLN A 249 -19.79 12.48 4.70
CA GLN A 249 -19.37 11.52 3.70
C GLN A 249 -19.27 12.20 2.36
N ILE A 250 -18.13 12.05 1.68
CA ILE A 250 -17.90 12.49 0.31
C ILE A 250 -17.64 11.25 -0.55
N GLU A 251 -18.38 11.08 -1.64
CA GLU A 251 -18.17 10.00 -2.61
C GLU A 251 -18.25 10.55 -4.04
N ILE A 252 -17.42 10.03 -4.94
CA ILE A 252 -17.53 10.31 -6.37
C ILE A 252 -18.49 9.29 -7.00
N HIS A 253 -19.57 9.80 -7.60
CA HIS A 253 -20.52 9.01 -8.39
C HIS A 253 -20.23 9.15 -9.88
N GLY A 254 -20.49 8.09 -10.65
CA GLY A 254 -20.35 8.08 -12.12
C GLY A 254 -19.16 7.29 -12.62
N LEU A 255 -18.44 6.59 -11.74
CA LEU A 255 -17.19 5.88 -12.03
C LEU A 255 -17.36 4.37 -12.21
N THR A 256 -18.48 3.77 -11.78
CA THR A 256 -18.73 2.33 -11.97
C THR A 256 -19.50 2.01 -13.25
N TYR A 257 -19.48 0.73 -13.62
CA TYR A 257 -20.31 0.23 -14.71
C TYR A 257 -21.81 0.45 -14.44
N GLU A 258 -22.27 0.20 -13.22
CA GLU A 258 -23.66 0.41 -12.78
C GLU A 258 -24.08 1.88 -12.86
N GLU A 259 -23.13 2.80 -12.67
CA GLU A 259 -23.32 4.26 -12.77
C GLU A 259 -23.16 4.78 -14.22
N GLY A 260 -23.04 3.88 -15.19
CA GLY A 260 -22.95 4.22 -16.61
C GLY A 260 -21.54 4.45 -17.16
N ASN A 261 -20.49 4.17 -16.37
CA ASN A 261 -19.12 4.16 -16.90
C ASN A 261 -18.92 2.94 -17.80
N ARG A 262 -18.14 3.07 -18.86
CA ARG A 262 -17.90 1.99 -19.83
C ARG A 262 -16.40 1.89 -20.09
N GLN A 263 -15.96 0.75 -20.58
CA GLN A 263 -14.59 0.60 -21.03
C GLN A 263 -14.45 1.09 -22.47
N VAL A 264 -13.29 1.66 -22.77
CA VAL A 264 -12.87 2.08 -24.11
C VAL A 264 -11.60 1.32 -24.45
N THR A 265 -11.64 0.57 -25.55
CA THR A 265 -10.48 -0.14 -26.07
C THR A 265 -9.61 0.84 -26.85
N VAL A 266 -8.38 1.05 -26.42
CA VAL A 266 -7.42 1.98 -27.02
C VAL A 266 -6.27 1.16 -27.61
N GLY A 267 -6.15 1.22 -28.94
CA GLY A 267 -5.07 0.58 -29.71
C GLY A 267 -4.18 1.62 -30.35
N VAL A 268 -2.86 1.48 -30.25
CA VAL A 268 -1.91 2.23 -31.06
C VAL A 268 -0.87 1.28 -31.61
N SER A 269 -0.59 1.33 -32.91
CA SER A 269 0.47 0.52 -33.53
C SER A 269 1.51 1.38 -34.24
N SER A 270 2.75 0.91 -34.32
CA SER A 270 3.83 1.49 -35.14
C SER A 270 4.36 0.45 -36.12
N GLN A 271 4.45 0.79 -37.40
CA GLN A 271 5.04 -0.11 -38.39
C GLN A 271 6.54 -0.30 -38.12
N GLY A 272 6.98 -1.55 -37.91
CA GLY A 272 8.36 -1.87 -37.55
C GLY A 272 8.76 -1.48 -36.12
N GLY A 273 7.81 -0.94 -35.36
CA GLY A 273 7.95 -0.55 -33.96
C GLY A 273 7.11 -1.43 -33.02
N ASP A 274 6.75 -0.87 -31.87
CA ASP A 274 5.89 -1.53 -30.90
C ASP A 274 4.40 -1.17 -31.13
N GLY A 275 3.52 -1.94 -30.49
CA GLY A 275 2.10 -1.61 -30.36
C GLY A 275 1.68 -1.63 -28.90
N ASN A 276 0.65 -0.85 -28.59
CA ASN A 276 -0.05 -0.88 -27.31
C ASN A 276 -1.53 -1.13 -27.57
N LEU A 277 -2.08 -2.17 -26.94
CA LEU A 277 -3.53 -2.38 -26.88
C LEU A 277 -3.91 -2.47 -25.41
N GLY A 278 -4.88 -1.66 -25.01
CA GLY A 278 -5.37 -1.60 -23.65
C GLY A 278 -6.86 -1.30 -23.61
N SER A 279 -7.44 -1.48 -22.44
CA SER A 279 -8.80 -1.04 -22.13
C SER A 279 -8.70 -0.06 -20.96
N GLU A 280 -9.35 1.09 -21.09
CA GLU A 280 -9.42 2.12 -20.06
C GLU A 280 -10.88 2.44 -19.74
N TRP A 281 -11.16 2.86 -18.51
CA TRP A 281 -12.48 3.41 -18.20
C TRP A 281 -12.72 4.69 -19.00
N GLN A 282 -13.95 4.92 -19.43
CA GLN A 282 -14.30 6.10 -20.21
C GLN A 282 -14.28 7.36 -19.34
N ARG A 283 -14.80 7.24 -18.12
CA ARG A 283 -14.89 8.31 -17.13
C ARG A 283 -13.83 8.10 -16.06
N HIS A 284 -13.11 9.17 -15.75
CA HIS A 284 -12.19 9.25 -14.62
C HIS A 284 -12.46 10.52 -13.83
N ALA A 285 -12.04 10.53 -12.57
CA ALA A 285 -12.09 11.72 -11.75
C ALA A 285 -10.90 11.77 -10.78
N THR A 286 -10.43 12.99 -10.52
CA THR A 286 -9.54 13.31 -9.40
C THR A 286 -10.30 14.25 -8.47
N LEU A 287 -10.29 13.94 -7.18
CA LEU A 287 -10.97 14.72 -6.16
C LEU A 287 -9.94 15.39 -5.25
N THR A 288 -9.88 16.71 -5.32
CA THR A 288 -9.12 17.53 -4.36
C THR A 288 -10.06 18.01 -3.26
N VAL A 289 -9.77 17.66 -2.01
CA VAL A 289 -10.55 18.09 -0.85
C VAL A 289 -9.70 18.97 0.04
N TYR A 290 -10.13 20.21 0.20
CA TYR A 290 -9.55 21.14 1.15
C TYR A 290 -10.30 21.03 2.46
N VAL A 291 -9.59 20.67 3.53
CA VAL A 291 -10.18 20.21 4.79
C VAL A 291 -9.88 21.21 5.92
N PRO A 292 -10.91 21.77 6.60
CA PRO A 292 -10.72 22.57 7.79
C PRO A 292 -10.08 21.75 8.91
N ARG A 293 -9.57 22.43 9.96
CA ARG A 293 -9.21 21.74 11.20
C ARG A 293 -10.39 20.92 11.71
N CYS A 294 -10.20 19.61 11.79
CA CYS A 294 -11.23 18.65 12.20
C CYS A 294 -10.62 17.56 13.08
N GLN A 295 -11.46 16.66 13.61
CA GLN A 295 -10.97 15.63 14.52
C GLN A 295 -10.27 14.50 13.77
N ALA A 296 -10.93 13.97 12.75
CA ALA A 296 -10.41 12.85 11.97
C ALA A 296 -10.94 12.85 10.54
N VAL A 297 -10.09 12.39 9.62
CA VAL A 297 -10.41 12.14 8.22
C VAL A 297 -10.13 10.67 7.91
N ALA A 298 -11.09 9.97 7.31
CA ALA A 298 -10.87 8.65 6.74
C ALA A 298 -10.94 8.68 5.22
N LEU A 299 -9.89 8.19 4.57
CA LEU A 299 -9.79 8.04 3.12
C LEU A 299 -10.01 6.57 2.76
N ARG A 300 -10.97 6.33 1.86
CA ARG A 300 -11.37 5.02 1.38
C ARG A 300 -11.08 4.93 -0.11
N GLY A 301 -10.44 3.84 -0.53
CA GLY A 301 -10.03 3.63 -1.91
C GLY A 301 -8.54 3.91 -2.09
N CYS A 302 -8.18 5.01 -2.74
CA CYS A 302 -6.79 5.48 -2.84
C CYS A 302 -5.82 4.47 -3.50
N LEU A 303 -6.27 3.66 -4.46
CA LEU A 303 -5.37 2.75 -5.20
C LEU A 303 -4.92 3.30 -6.57
N VAL A 304 -5.39 4.48 -6.98
CA VAL A 304 -4.89 5.17 -8.19
C VAL A 304 -3.86 6.24 -7.82
N SER A 305 -4.20 7.15 -6.91
CA SER A 305 -3.24 8.12 -6.37
C SER A 305 -3.71 8.67 -5.04
N LEU A 306 -2.75 9.04 -4.19
CA LEU A 306 -3.00 9.71 -2.93
C LEU A 306 -1.95 10.80 -2.70
N ASP A 307 -2.38 12.02 -2.44
CA ASP A 307 -1.51 13.07 -1.94
C ASP A 307 -2.20 13.79 -0.78
N VAL A 308 -1.57 13.80 0.39
CA VAL A 308 -2.07 14.50 1.57
C VAL A 308 -1.02 15.49 2.02
N SER A 309 -1.40 16.75 2.22
CA SER A 309 -0.49 17.79 2.71
C SER A 309 -1.15 18.74 3.71
N GLY A 310 -0.41 19.11 4.76
CA GLY A 310 -0.80 20.14 5.73
C GLY A 310 -2.07 19.82 6.54
N LEU A 311 -2.45 18.55 6.66
CA LEU A 311 -3.73 18.16 7.26
C LEU A 311 -3.70 18.27 8.78
N HIS A 312 -4.63 19.01 9.36
CA HIS A 312 -4.83 19.13 10.82
C HIS A 312 -5.96 18.24 11.32
N ALA A 313 -5.72 16.93 11.31
CA ALA A 313 -6.62 15.89 11.82
C ALA A 313 -5.86 14.57 11.99
N SER A 314 -6.42 13.61 12.73
CA SER A 314 -5.99 12.21 12.62
C SER A 314 -6.44 11.65 11.27
N LEU A 315 -5.56 10.89 10.60
CA LEU A 315 -5.80 10.35 9.26
C LEU A 315 -5.87 8.82 9.29
N LEU A 316 -6.96 8.28 8.75
CA LEU A 316 -7.10 6.87 8.42
C LEU A 316 -7.09 6.69 6.90
N VAL A 317 -6.23 5.83 6.37
CA VAL A 317 -6.20 5.48 4.93
C VAL A 317 -6.45 3.98 4.78
N ILE A 318 -7.43 3.62 3.96
CA ILE A 318 -7.77 2.23 3.71
C ILE A 318 -8.16 1.99 2.26
N SER A 319 -7.69 0.88 1.69
CA SER A 319 -7.96 0.52 0.29
C SER A 319 -9.40 0.11 -0.01
N ASP A 320 -10.21 -0.05 1.03
CA ASP A 320 -11.59 -0.50 0.91
C ASP A 320 -12.40 0.43 0.01
N ALA A 321 -13.32 -0.14 -0.76
CA ALA A 321 -14.14 0.56 -1.75
C ALA A 321 -13.37 1.11 -2.97
N SER A 322 -12.08 0.79 -3.12
CA SER A 322 -11.37 1.07 -4.36
C SER A 322 -11.96 0.31 -5.55
N ARG A 323 -12.05 0.98 -6.70
CA ARG A 323 -12.64 0.44 -7.94
C ARG A 323 -11.63 0.29 -9.07
N ASP A 324 -10.46 0.89 -8.91
CA ASP A 324 -9.40 0.93 -9.90
C ASP A 324 -8.04 0.91 -9.21
N ILE A 325 -6.99 0.50 -9.92
CA ILE A 325 -5.63 0.46 -9.39
C ILE A 325 -4.64 0.98 -10.42
N ASP A 326 -3.84 1.97 -10.01
CA ASP A 326 -2.69 2.42 -10.79
C ASP A 326 -1.40 1.98 -10.10
N TYR A 327 -0.76 0.99 -10.69
CA TYR A 327 0.51 0.47 -10.20
C TYR A 327 1.68 1.45 -10.36
N GLU A 328 1.51 2.52 -11.14
CA GLU A 328 2.45 3.64 -11.26
C GLU A 328 1.98 4.89 -10.51
N GLY A 329 0.87 4.77 -9.76
CA GLY A 329 0.34 5.82 -8.91
C GLY A 329 1.37 6.35 -7.91
N GLN A 330 1.20 7.60 -7.50
CA GLN A 330 1.99 8.24 -6.46
C GLN A 330 1.16 8.31 -5.18
N PHE A 331 1.79 7.94 -4.06
CA PHE A 331 1.13 7.84 -2.77
C PHE A 331 1.97 8.52 -1.69
N ALA A 332 1.55 9.72 -1.28
CA ALA A 332 2.31 10.54 -0.35
C ALA A 332 1.43 11.14 0.76
N ILE A 333 2.00 11.22 1.95
CA ILE A 333 1.43 11.91 3.12
C ILE A 333 2.51 12.81 3.69
N ARG A 334 2.24 14.12 3.75
CA ARG A 334 3.17 15.15 4.22
C ARG A 334 2.50 16.08 5.21
N ASP A 335 3.28 16.54 6.19
CA ASP A 335 2.89 17.59 7.15
C ASP A 335 1.53 17.31 7.82
N LEU A 336 1.41 16.12 8.41
CA LEU A 336 0.21 15.66 9.10
C LEU A 336 0.28 16.03 10.59
N HIS A 337 -0.58 16.96 11.00
CA HIS A 337 -0.73 17.39 12.39
C HIS A 337 -1.73 16.49 13.14
N GLY A 338 -1.41 15.20 13.22
CA GLY A 338 -2.25 14.17 13.81
C GLY A 338 -1.61 12.78 13.70
N SER A 339 -2.32 11.74 14.13
CA SER A 339 -1.86 10.35 13.97
C SER A 339 -2.29 9.78 12.62
N LEU A 340 -1.47 8.88 12.07
CA LEU A 340 -1.72 8.18 10.82
C LEU A 340 -1.99 6.70 11.07
N THR A 341 -3.11 6.19 10.56
CA THR A 341 -3.38 4.75 10.45
C THR A 341 -3.58 4.37 8.99
N VAL A 342 -2.87 3.35 8.51
CA VAL A 342 -2.98 2.87 7.13
C VAL A 342 -3.25 1.38 7.11
N ARG A 343 -4.23 0.96 6.31
CA ARG A 343 -4.58 -0.44 6.11
C ARG A 343 -4.65 -0.79 4.63
N ASN A 344 -3.75 -1.65 4.20
CA ASN A 344 -3.66 -2.19 2.84
C ASN A 344 -3.70 -1.13 1.72
N ALA A 345 -3.21 0.07 1.97
CA ALA A 345 -3.03 1.09 0.94
C ALA A 345 -1.55 1.21 0.55
N PRO A 346 -1.23 1.49 -0.73
CA PRO A 346 0.13 1.77 -1.16
C PRO A 346 0.60 3.11 -0.59
N LEU A 347 1.89 3.21 -0.28
CA LEU A 347 2.56 4.41 0.21
C LEU A 347 3.97 4.45 -0.36
N ASP A 348 4.39 5.62 -0.82
CA ASP A 348 5.76 5.89 -1.29
C ASP A 348 6.49 6.84 -0.32
N VAL A 349 5.78 7.80 0.27
CA VAL A 349 6.33 8.81 1.19
C VAL A 349 5.40 9.06 2.37
N ILE A 350 5.98 9.08 3.58
CA ILE A 350 5.37 9.59 4.82
C ILE A 350 6.37 10.55 5.44
N GLU A 351 6.04 11.83 5.52
CA GLU A 351 6.97 12.87 5.94
C GLU A 351 6.29 13.85 6.89
N GLY A 352 6.90 14.16 8.03
CA GLY A 352 6.39 15.22 8.92
C GLY A 352 5.07 14.85 9.58
N VAL A 353 5.05 13.77 10.36
CA VAL A 353 3.85 13.35 11.12
C VAL A 353 4.06 13.67 12.60
N GLU A 354 3.17 14.48 13.19
CA GLU A 354 3.27 14.86 14.61
C GLU A 354 2.80 13.75 15.56
N GLY A 355 1.91 12.87 15.11
CA GLY A 355 1.37 11.77 15.90
C GLY A 355 2.06 10.43 15.68
N ASN A 356 1.36 9.36 16.07
CA ASN A 356 1.80 7.99 15.84
C ASN A 356 1.47 7.55 14.42
N VAL A 357 2.31 6.69 13.85
CA VAL A 357 2.08 6.05 12.56
C VAL A 357 1.87 4.55 12.78
N THR A 358 0.72 4.03 12.34
CA THR A 358 0.39 2.60 12.39
C THR A 358 0.03 2.10 10.99
N ILE A 359 0.77 1.12 10.46
CA ILE A 359 0.57 0.59 9.12
C ILE A 359 0.38 -0.92 9.16
N VAL A 360 -0.66 -1.41 8.49
CA VAL A 360 -0.84 -2.84 8.21
C VAL A 360 -1.12 -2.99 6.71
N ALA A 361 -0.08 -3.30 5.95
CA ALA A 361 -0.11 -3.46 4.50
C ALA A 361 0.46 -4.82 4.10
N THR A 362 -0.32 -5.87 4.39
CA THR A 362 0.07 -7.28 4.18
C THR A 362 -0.48 -7.86 2.88
N THR A 363 -1.30 -7.10 2.17
CA THR A 363 -1.80 -7.46 0.83
C THR A 363 -0.78 -7.05 -0.23
N GLU A 364 -0.41 -7.96 -1.13
CA GLU A 364 0.44 -7.61 -2.28
C GLU A 364 -0.39 -6.80 -3.29
N LEU A 365 -0.07 -5.51 -3.43
CA LEU A 365 -0.72 -4.58 -4.37
C LEU A 365 0.10 -4.33 -5.63
N ALA A 366 1.14 -5.14 -5.88
CA ALA A 366 1.99 -4.98 -7.05
C ALA A 366 1.40 -5.66 -8.29
N ASN A 367 1.76 -5.14 -9.47
CA ASN A 367 1.36 -5.72 -10.76
C ASN A 367 2.12 -7.02 -11.06
N THR A 368 1.72 -8.11 -10.39
CA THR A 368 2.25 -9.45 -10.67
C THR A 368 1.61 -10.02 -11.94
N GLY A 369 2.39 -10.75 -12.73
CA GLY A 369 1.91 -11.23 -14.02
C GLY A 369 2.67 -12.44 -14.53
N THR A 370 2.21 -12.96 -15.67
CA THR A 370 2.92 -14.00 -16.42
C THR A 370 3.28 -13.45 -17.79
N GLN A 371 4.57 -13.43 -18.10
CA GLN A 371 5.06 -13.14 -19.44
C GLN A 371 5.13 -14.43 -20.26
N HIS A 372 4.74 -14.33 -21.53
CA HIS A 372 4.82 -15.41 -22.50
C HIS A 372 5.80 -14.99 -23.59
N ALA A 373 6.97 -15.64 -23.66
CA ALA A 373 7.99 -15.34 -24.65
C ALA A 373 8.80 -16.59 -24.96
N ASN A 374 9.15 -16.81 -26.24
CA ASN A 374 10.01 -17.90 -26.69
C ASN A 374 9.59 -19.29 -26.17
N ASP A 375 8.29 -19.63 -26.31
CA ASP A 375 7.67 -20.86 -25.80
C ASP A 375 7.80 -21.10 -24.29
N ARG A 376 8.16 -20.06 -23.52
CA ARG A 376 8.25 -20.11 -22.06
C ARG A 376 7.23 -19.19 -21.42
N ARG A 377 6.80 -19.60 -20.22
CA ARG A 377 5.96 -18.82 -19.32
C ARG A 377 6.79 -18.44 -18.11
N THR A 378 6.93 -17.15 -17.85
CA THR A 378 7.66 -16.62 -16.71
C THR A 378 6.66 -15.89 -15.82
N SER A 379 6.39 -16.44 -14.64
CA SER A 379 5.73 -15.68 -13.58
C SER A 379 6.74 -14.67 -13.02
N TYR A 380 6.33 -13.42 -12.89
CA TYR A 380 7.17 -12.38 -12.33
C TYR A 380 6.43 -11.60 -11.26
N THR A 381 7.21 -11.08 -10.33
CA THR A 381 6.79 -10.11 -9.33
C THR A 381 7.73 -8.92 -9.50
N PRO A 382 7.22 -7.68 -9.70
CA PRO A 382 8.09 -6.52 -9.83
C PRO A 382 8.91 -6.32 -8.55
N PRO A 383 10.02 -5.56 -8.56
CA PRO A 383 10.74 -5.19 -7.35
C PRO A 383 9.80 -4.59 -6.28
N PRO A 384 10.10 -4.72 -4.98
CA PRO A 384 9.32 -4.07 -3.93
C PRO A 384 9.24 -2.56 -4.19
N ARG A 385 8.09 -1.94 -3.88
CA ARG A 385 7.99 -0.48 -3.90
C ARG A 385 8.86 0.10 -2.80
N GLN A 386 9.44 1.26 -3.04
CA GLN A 386 10.15 2.00 -2.00
C GLN A 386 9.16 2.82 -1.18
N LEU A 387 9.27 2.74 0.14
CA LEU A 387 8.59 3.62 1.08
C LEU A 387 9.63 4.38 1.91
N VAL A 388 9.56 5.70 1.88
CA VAL A 388 10.37 6.58 2.73
C VAL A 388 9.48 7.09 3.86
N CYS A 389 9.91 6.90 5.10
CA CYS A 389 9.28 7.47 6.28
C CYS A 389 10.29 8.32 7.04
N GLU A 390 10.00 9.61 7.19
CA GLU A 390 10.89 10.56 7.83
C GLU A 390 10.16 11.59 8.70
N ARG A 391 10.85 12.11 9.72
CA ARG A 391 10.34 13.15 10.64
C ARG A 391 8.99 12.76 11.24
N ILE A 392 8.95 11.63 11.93
CA ILE A 392 7.76 11.15 12.65
C ILE A 392 8.01 11.38 14.13
N ALA A 393 7.23 12.26 14.77
CA ALA A 393 7.44 12.62 16.17
C ALA A 393 7.01 11.50 17.13
N GLY A 394 5.98 10.73 16.78
CA GLY A 394 5.45 9.63 17.59
C GLY A 394 6.05 8.25 17.31
N ASP A 395 5.33 7.21 17.74
CA ASP A 395 5.66 5.81 17.48
C ASP A 395 5.47 5.47 16.00
N PHE A 396 6.34 4.62 15.45
CA PHE A 396 6.20 4.00 14.14
C PHE A 396 6.00 2.50 14.29
N THR A 397 4.77 2.02 14.07
CA THR A 397 4.42 0.60 14.07
C THR A 397 3.98 0.18 12.67
N ALA A 398 4.64 -0.80 12.07
CA ALA A 398 4.32 -1.22 10.71
C ALA A 398 4.44 -2.73 10.47
N TRP A 399 3.47 -3.30 9.77
CA TRP A 399 3.54 -4.65 9.22
C TRP A 399 3.31 -4.61 7.71
N PHE A 400 4.37 -4.90 6.96
CA PHE A 400 4.38 -5.00 5.51
C PHE A 400 4.50 -6.44 5.06
N GLY A 401 3.74 -6.80 4.02
CA GLY A 401 4.00 -8.00 3.23
C GLY A 401 5.27 -7.82 2.42
N ARG A 402 5.40 -6.71 1.68
CA ARG A 402 6.57 -6.48 0.83
C ARG A 402 6.84 -5.01 0.52
N VAL A 403 7.98 -4.48 0.97
CA VAL A 403 8.39 -3.09 0.71
C VAL A 403 9.91 -2.93 0.89
N ASP A 404 10.50 -1.99 0.15
CA ASP A 404 11.83 -1.47 0.45
C ASP A 404 11.68 -0.22 1.34
N LEU A 405 11.79 -0.41 2.64
CA LEU A 405 11.52 0.60 3.67
C LEU A 405 12.78 1.40 4.02
N LYS A 406 12.66 2.73 4.04
CA LYS A 406 13.65 3.64 4.60
C LYS A 406 13.03 4.43 5.75
N LEU A 407 13.71 4.41 6.89
CA LEU A 407 13.30 5.11 8.11
C LEU A 407 14.37 6.09 8.53
N SER A 408 13.97 7.32 8.84
CA SER A 408 14.82 8.34 9.47
C SER A 408 14.04 9.22 10.43
N ASP A 409 14.72 9.75 11.44
CA ASP A 409 14.19 10.76 12.37
C ASP A 409 12.82 10.37 12.98
N ILE A 410 12.77 9.17 13.56
CA ILE A 410 11.61 8.65 14.30
C ILE A 410 11.79 8.95 15.79
N GLY A 411 10.91 9.78 16.35
CA GLY A 411 10.99 10.26 17.73
C GLY A 411 10.48 9.28 18.78
N GLY A 412 9.66 8.29 18.40
CA GLY A 412 9.08 7.29 19.30
C GLY A 412 9.64 5.87 19.14
N ARG A 413 8.85 4.89 19.57
CA ARG A 413 9.16 3.46 19.41
C ARG A 413 9.09 3.07 17.94
N ILE A 414 10.03 2.23 17.50
CA ILE A 414 10.05 1.63 16.16
C ILE A 414 9.68 0.16 16.30
N ASP A 415 8.56 -0.26 15.72
CA ASP A 415 8.13 -1.65 15.68
C ASP A 415 7.75 -2.05 14.25
N VAL A 416 8.69 -2.66 13.54
CA VAL A 416 8.56 -3.02 12.13
C VAL A 416 8.63 -4.53 11.94
N ARG A 417 7.66 -5.04 11.17
CA ARG A 417 7.71 -6.34 10.52
C ARG A 417 7.61 -6.14 9.01
N ASN A 418 8.71 -6.35 8.30
CA ASN A 418 8.75 -6.30 6.84
C ASN A 418 9.06 -7.70 6.31
N GLU A 419 8.04 -8.44 5.86
CA GLU A 419 8.23 -9.84 5.49
C GLU A 419 9.23 -9.98 4.34
N PHE A 420 9.05 -9.20 3.27
CA PHE A 420 9.93 -9.24 2.09
C PHE A 420 10.41 -7.85 1.68
N GLY A 421 11.71 -7.72 1.40
CA GLY A 421 12.31 -6.44 0.96
C GLY A 421 13.22 -5.85 2.01
N ASP A 422 13.96 -4.81 1.61
CA ASP A 422 15.00 -4.24 2.45
C ASP A 422 14.43 -3.24 3.45
N THR A 423 15.03 -3.16 4.64
CA THR A 423 14.72 -2.15 5.66
C THR A 423 16.00 -1.41 6.02
N ARG A 424 16.01 -0.09 5.85
CA ARG A 424 17.12 0.78 6.24
C ARG A 424 16.65 1.73 7.33
N LEU A 425 17.38 1.79 8.44
CA LEU A 425 17.16 2.72 9.53
C LEU A 425 18.39 3.60 9.68
N ALA A 426 18.22 4.91 9.50
CA ALA A 426 19.22 5.92 9.80
C ALA A 426 18.73 6.76 10.99
N THR A 427 19.53 6.86 12.05
CA THR A 427 19.19 7.66 13.23
C THR A 427 20.21 8.77 13.39
N THR A 428 19.79 10.02 13.21
CA THR A 428 20.63 11.19 13.50
C THR A 428 20.73 11.46 14.99
N GLU A 429 19.66 11.14 15.74
CA GLU A 429 19.58 11.24 17.18
C GLU A 429 19.52 9.87 17.87
N PRO A 430 19.95 9.76 19.14
CA PRO A 430 19.76 8.57 19.95
C PRO A 430 18.30 8.11 20.00
N LEU A 431 18.02 6.83 19.73
CA LEU A 431 16.68 6.28 19.90
C LEU A 431 16.25 6.34 21.37
N PRO A 432 14.96 6.63 21.67
CA PRO A 432 14.42 6.65 23.02
C PRO A 432 14.55 5.28 23.72
N ASP A 433 14.45 5.25 25.06
CA ASP A 433 14.55 4.00 25.83
C ASP A 433 13.25 3.15 25.72
N HIS A 434 13.07 2.50 24.56
CA HIS A 434 11.92 1.65 24.24
C HIS A 434 12.34 0.29 23.69
N ALA A 435 11.39 -0.65 23.63
CA ALA A 435 11.58 -1.94 22.98
C ALA A 435 11.34 -1.80 21.45
N HIS A 436 12.40 -1.46 20.73
CA HIS A 436 12.40 -1.36 19.27
C HIS A 436 12.56 -2.73 18.61
N ARG A 437 11.92 -2.90 17.45
CA ARG A 437 11.96 -4.14 16.66
C ARG A 437 12.04 -3.82 15.17
N ILE A 438 12.93 -4.50 14.46
CA ILE A 438 12.89 -4.68 13.01
C ILE A 438 12.99 -6.18 12.73
N LEU A 439 11.90 -6.75 12.25
CA LEU A 439 11.76 -8.17 11.90
C LEU A 439 11.61 -8.32 10.39
N SER A 440 12.36 -9.24 9.79
CA SER A 440 12.22 -9.62 8.38
C SER A 440 12.18 -11.14 8.17
N GLU A 441 11.32 -11.61 7.26
CA GLU A 441 11.36 -13.01 6.81
C GLU A 441 12.50 -13.18 5.80
N ALA A 442 12.59 -12.29 4.80
CA ALA A 442 13.70 -12.24 3.86
C ALA A 442 13.92 -10.81 3.31
N GLY A 443 15.12 -10.28 3.54
CA GLY A 443 15.51 -8.93 3.12
C GLY A 443 16.73 -8.45 3.88
N ARG A 444 17.40 -7.40 3.39
CA ARG A 444 18.52 -6.80 4.10
C ARG A 444 17.99 -5.81 5.14
N ILE A 445 18.48 -5.93 6.38
CA ILE A 445 18.32 -4.92 7.41
C ILE A 445 19.64 -4.13 7.50
N GLU A 446 19.59 -2.83 7.27
CA GLU A 446 20.73 -1.92 7.44
C GLU A 446 20.40 -0.93 8.55
N VAL A 447 21.27 -0.81 9.55
CA VAL A 447 21.11 0.17 10.64
C VAL A 447 22.42 0.91 10.84
N ALA A 448 22.34 2.24 10.85
CA ALA A 448 23.42 3.11 11.31
C ALA A 448 23.04 3.68 12.68
N LEU A 449 23.89 3.46 13.69
CA LEU A 449 23.67 3.89 15.07
C LEU A 449 24.83 4.76 15.54
N PRO A 450 24.58 5.88 16.24
CA PRO A 450 25.65 6.62 16.89
C PRO A 450 26.21 5.81 18.06
N ARG A 451 27.53 5.86 18.27
CA ARG A 451 28.23 5.06 19.29
C ARG A 451 27.69 5.25 20.70
N ASN A 452 27.23 6.44 21.04
CA ASN A 452 26.62 6.74 22.34
C ASN A 452 25.31 5.98 22.59
N GLN A 453 24.61 5.52 21.54
CA GLN A 453 23.38 4.73 21.63
C GLN A 453 23.61 3.38 22.30
N LEU A 454 24.75 2.76 21.99
CA LEU A 454 25.09 1.41 22.46
C LEU A 454 25.34 1.35 23.96
N GLY A 455 25.64 2.49 24.60
CA GLY A 455 25.71 2.61 26.05
C GLY A 455 24.36 2.84 26.74
N ARG A 456 23.31 3.19 25.98
CA ARG A 456 21.98 3.52 26.50
C ARG A 456 20.99 2.37 26.39
N MET A 457 21.05 1.62 25.29
CA MET A 457 20.14 0.49 25.06
C MET A 457 20.88 -0.72 24.49
N PRO A 458 20.47 -1.95 24.85
CA PRO A 458 21.03 -3.15 24.25
C PRO A 458 20.57 -3.29 22.79
N VAL A 459 21.46 -3.77 21.93
CA VAL A 459 21.19 -4.10 20.53
C VAL A 459 21.40 -5.59 20.33
N THR A 460 20.44 -6.27 19.71
CA THR A 460 20.51 -7.68 19.36
C THR A 460 20.31 -7.84 17.86
N ALA A 461 21.31 -8.36 17.15
CA ALA A 461 21.28 -8.56 15.70
C ALA A 461 21.49 -10.03 15.36
N LEU A 462 20.42 -10.73 14.97
CA LEU A 462 20.45 -12.19 14.78
C LEU A 462 19.77 -12.61 13.47
N THR A 463 20.35 -13.63 12.83
CA THR A 463 19.77 -14.29 11.66
C THR A 463 19.73 -15.80 11.77
N ASN A 464 18.78 -16.45 11.10
CA ASN A 464 18.66 -17.91 11.07
C ASN A 464 19.58 -18.55 10.03
N CYS A 465 19.53 -18.06 8.78
CA CYS A 465 20.37 -18.61 7.70
C CYS A 465 21.14 -17.56 6.88
N GLY A 466 21.02 -16.27 7.20
CA GLY A 466 21.75 -15.21 6.54
C GLY A 466 23.10 -14.87 7.18
N LYS A 467 23.55 -13.63 6.96
CA LYS A 467 24.80 -13.07 7.49
C LYS A 467 24.51 -11.87 8.38
N VAL A 468 25.27 -11.70 9.46
CA VAL A 468 25.29 -10.46 10.26
C VAL A 468 26.68 -9.85 10.12
N ILE A 469 26.75 -8.55 9.84
CA ILE A 469 27.98 -7.78 9.66
C ILE A 469 27.94 -6.58 10.59
N THR A 470 29.07 -6.25 11.21
CA THR A 470 29.23 -5.00 11.97
C THR A 470 30.67 -4.50 11.88
N ASN A 471 30.85 -3.18 11.95
CA ASN A 471 32.16 -2.52 12.11
C ASN A 471 32.54 -2.29 13.59
N ALA A 472 31.67 -2.67 14.53
CA ALA A 472 31.88 -2.44 15.94
C ALA A 472 32.98 -3.33 16.53
N ARG A 473 33.66 -2.83 17.58
CA ARG A 473 34.67 -3.60 18.31
C ARG A 473 34.01 -4.72 19.13
N ARG A 474 34.76 -5.80 19.37
CA ARG A 474 34.33 -6.94 20.20
C ARG A 474 33.95 -6.56 21.65
N GLU A 475 34.52 -5.47 22.16
CA GLU A 475 34.17 -4.92 23.47
C GLU A 475 32.74 -4.37 23.53
N VAL A 476 32.17 -4.04 22.37
CA VAL A 476 30.82 -3.48 22.23
C VAL A 476 29.81 -4.56 21.86
N PHE A 477 30.19 -5.49 20.97
CA PHE A 477 29.35 -6.60 20.55
C PHE A 477 30.01 -7.96 20.79
N ASP A 478 29.28 -8.84 21.49
CA ASP A 478 29.65 -10.23 21.74
C ASP A 478 29.01 -11.14 20.69
N ASP A 479 29.78 -12.12 20.19
CA ASP A 479 29.28 -13.17 19.30
C ASP A 479 28.20 -14.00 20.01
N THR A 480 27.09 -14.25 19.34
CA THR A 480 26.01 -15.11 19.85
C THR A 480 25.60 -16.14 18.81
N SER A 481 25.51 -17.39 19.24
CA SER A 481 25.00 -18.51 18.44
C SER A 481 24.10 -19.40 19.30
N LEU A 482 22.91 -19.67 18.81
CA LEU A 482 21.87 -20.44 19.50
C LEU A 482 21.41 -21.58 18.60
N THR A 483 21.78 -22.79 18.98
CA THR A 483 21.27 -24.01 18.36
C THR A 483 20.63 -24.86 19.45
N THR A 484 19.32 -25.02 19.41
CA THR A 484 18.63 -25.96 20.31
C THR A 484 17.97 -27.08 19.50
N SER A 485 18.05 -28.30 20.02
CA SER A 485 17.68 -29.54 19.32
C SER A 485 16.20 -29.92 19.46
N SER A 486 15.35 -29.10 20.08
CA SER A 486 13.95 -29.47 20.30
C SER A 486 13.14 -29.48 19.00
N ALA A 487 12.59 -30.65 18.67
CA ALA A 487 11.72 -30.84 17.53
C ALA A 487 10.36 -30.16 17.72
N GLY A 488 10.10 -29.04 17.04
CA GLY A 488 8.76 -28.43 16.97
C GLY A 488 8.72 -26.91 17.08
N ASP A 489 9.71 -26.30 17.74
CA ASP A 489 9.72 -24.85 17.98
C ASP A 489 10.58 -24.11 16.95
N ARG A 490 9.93 -23.32 16.08
CA ARG A 490 10.61 -22.55 15.01
C ARG A 490 11.40 -21.37 15.56
N SER A 491 11.08 -20.83 16.74
CA SER A 491 11.83 -19.72 17.35
C SER A 491 13.19 -20.14 17.89
N ARG A 492 13.47 -21.45 17.97
CA ARG A 492 14.60 -22.01 18.72
C ARG A 492 15.74 -22.63 17.92
N ARG A 493 15.75 -22.48 16.59
CA ARG A 493 16.75 -23.16 15.73
C ARG A 493 17.69 -22.17 15.04
N ASN A 494 19.00 -22.39 15.21
CA ASN A 494 20.09 -21.89 14.38
C ASN A 494 20.22 -20.35 14.28
N TRP A 495 19.92 -19.61 15.34
CA TRP A 495 20.18 -18.17 15.33
C TRP A 495 21.66 -17.87 15.53
N ARG A 496 22.20 -16.93 14.76
CA ARG A 496 23.59 -16.46 14.87
C ARG A 496 23.70 -14.96 14.62
N GLY A 497 24.67 -14.31 15.25
CA GLY A 497 24.95 -12.89 15.06
C GLY A 497 25.64 -12.26 16.26
N PHE A 498 25.25 -11.04 16.61
CA PHE A 498 25.89 -10.23 17.62
C PHE A 498 24.86 -9.64 18.60
N LYS A 499 25.27 -9.41 19.84
CA LYS A 499 24.50 -8.64 20.84
C LYS A 499 25.40 -7.71 21.63
N THR A 500 24.88 -6.61 22.17
CA THR A 500 25.67 -5.71 23.03
C THR A 500 26.26 -6.48 24.21
N THR A 501 27.50 -6.20 24.56
CA THR A 501 28.21 -6.85 25.67
C THR A 501 27.52 -6.58 27.01
N GLY A 502 27.00 -7.64 27.62
CA GLY A 502 26.56 -7.67 29.02
C GLY A 502 27.57 -8.42 29.89
N LYS A 503 27.48 -8.28 31.22
CA LYS A 503 28.25 -9.14 32.14
C LYS A 503 27.77 -10.58 31.99
N ARG A 504 28.51 -11.40 31.22
CA ARG A 504 28.20 -12.81 30.89
C ARG A 504 27.62 -13.58 32.09
N HIS A 505 26.30 -13.71 32.14
CA HIS A 505 25.59 -14.57 33.09
C HIS A 505 25.12 -15.85 32.39
N PRO A 506 25.25 -17.06 33.00
CA PRO A 506 24.82 -18.32 32.39
C PRO A 506 23.34 -18.37 31.95
N MET A 507 22.49 -17.49 32.51
CA MET A 507 21.07 -17.37 32.19
C MET A 507 20.78 -16.58 30.91
N GLU A 508 21.77 -15.88 30.34
CA GLU A 508 21.60 -15.01 29.17
C GLU A 508 21.14 -15.74 27.91
N ILE A 509 21.51 -17.02 27.74
CA ILE A 509 21.11 -17.83 26.58
C ILE A 509 19.59 -18.01 26.57
N MET A 510 19.00 -18.36 27.72
CA MET A 510 17.56 -18.57 27.84
C MET A 510 16.78 -17.26 27.72
N GLU A 511 17.36 -16.16 28.22
CA GLU A 511 16.80 -14.83 28.03
C GLU A 511 16.79 -14.42 26.55
N THR A 512 17.89 -14.67 25.83
CA THR A 512 17.97 -14.37 24.39
C THR A 512 16.93 -15.18 23.62
N VAL A 513 16.76 -16.47 23.93
CA VAL A 513 15.72 -17.31 23.31
C VAL A 513 14.31 -16.76 23.58
N ARG A 514 13.99 -16.39 24.82
CA ARG A 514 12.69 -15.78 25.16
C ARG A 514 12.49 -14.44 24.45
N ARG A 515 13.54 -13.62 24.34
CA ARG A 515 13.49 -12.34 23.65
C ARG A 515 13.22 -12.53 22.16
N ILE A 516 13.86 -13.50 21.50
CA ILE A 516 13.59 -13.84 20.11
C ILE A 516 12.14 -14.32 19.93
N ASP A 517 11.66 -15.20 20.81
CA ASP A 517 10.28 -15.69 20.75
C ASP A 517 9.30 -14.52 20.85
N ALA A 518 9.49 -13.63 21.83
CA ALA A 518 8.70 -12.42 21.99
C ALA A 518 8.81 -11.46 20.78
N VAL A 519 9.98 -11.36 20.13
CA VAL A 519 10.15 -10.59 18.88
C VAL A 519 9.32 -11.21 17.75
N LEU A 520 9.27 -12.54 17.63
CA LEU A 520 8.54 -13.24 16.58
C LEU A 520 7.02 -13.25 16.80
N THR A 521 6.57 -13.33 18.05
CA THR A 521 5.14 -13.36 18.41
C THR A 521 4.55 -11.98 18.65
N GLY A 522 5.40 -10.94 18.81
CA GLY A 522 4.94 -9.58 19.12
C GLY A 522 4.57 -9.37 20.59
N GLU A 523 5.08 -10.21 21.48
CA GLU A 523 4.91 -10.05 22.92
C GLU A 523 5.75 -8.89 23.49
N ALA A 524 5.44 -8.51 24.73
CA ALA A 524 6.15 -7.46 25.46
C ALA A 524 7.62 -7.85 25.70
N ARG A 525 8.51 -6.86 25.63
CA ARG A 525 9.98 -7.03 25.75
C ARG A 525 10.56 -5.89 26.58
N SER A 526 11.72 -6.13 27.17
CA SER A 526 12.52 -5.04 27.77
C SER A 526 13.07 -4.13 26.67
N SER A 527 13.43 -2.91 27.06
CA SER A 527 14.03 -1.91 26.16
C SER A 527 15.24 -2.46 25.40
N GLY A 528 15.47 -1.95 24.19
CA GLY A 528 16.53 -2.37 23.28
C GLY A 528 16.11 -2.37 21.83
N LEU A 529 17.08 -2.55 20.93
CA LEU A 529 16.87 -2.67 19.49
C LEU A 529 17.07 -4.12 19.03
N ASP A 530 15.98 -4.75 18.63
CA ASP A 530 15.99 -6.12 18.09
C ASP A 530 15.97 -6.11 16.56
N LEU A 531 17.06 -6.56 15.94
CA LEU A 531 17.21 -6.75 14.50
C LEU A 531 17.20 -8.25 14.20
N ILE A 532 16.07 -8.76 13.71
CA ILE A 532 15.88 -10.20 13.50
C ILE A 532 15.54 -10.46 12.03
N SER A 533 16.34 -11.30 11.37
CA SER A 533 16.08 -11.70 9.98
C SER A 533 16.14 -13.22 9.81
N ARG A 534 15.07 -13.85 9.31
CA ARG A 534 15.09 -15.31 9.13
C ARG A 534 16.04 -15.73 8.01
N ALA A 535 15.86 -15.20 6.81
CA ALA A 535 16.66 -15.59 5.65
C ALA A 535 17.53 -14.48 5.06
N GLY A 536 17.41 -13.25 5.56
CA GLY A 536 18.12 -12.09 5.04
C GLY A 536 19.42 -11.76 5.76
N SER A 537 20.05 -10.66 5.37
CA SER A 537 21.29 -10.18 6.00
C SER A 537 21.06 -8.98 6.89
N ILE A 538 21.88 -8.83 7.92
CA ILE A 538 21.84 -7.68 8.84
C ILE A 538 23.19 -6.98 8.78
N ASP A 539 23.18 -5.67 8.65
CA ASP A 539 24.35 -4.80 8.64
C ASP A 539 24.18 -3.71 9.71
N VAL A 540 25.05 -3.73 10.73
CA VAL A 540 25.02 -2.79 11.84
C VAL A 540 26.28 -1.94 11.78
N THR A 541 26.10 -0.69 11.38
CA THR A 541 27.17 0.32 11.35
C THR A 541 27.10 1.17 12.61
N VAL A 542 28.23 1.26 13.32
CA VAL A 542 28.42 2.16 14.45
C VAL A 542 29.19 3.36 13.96
N GLU A 543 28.58 4.53 14.08
CA GLU A 543 29.16 5.83 13.72
C GLU A 543 29.80 6.46 14.97
N ASP A 544 30.98 7.06 14.79
CA ASP A 544 31.77 7.65 15.89
C ASP A 544 31.22 8.99 16.38
#